data_AF-A0A6H9L8R5-F1
#
_entry.id   AF-A0A6H9L8R5-F1
#
_cell.length_a   1.000
_cell.length_b   1.000
_cell.length_c   1.000
_cell.angle_alpha   90.00
_cell.angle_beta   90.00
_cell.angle_gamma   90.00
#
_symmetry.space_group_name_H-M   'P 1'
#
loop_
_entity.id
_entity.type
_entity.pdbx_description
1 polymer ?
#
loop_
_entity_poly.entity_id
_entity_poly.type
_entity_poly.pdbx_seq_one_letter_code
_entity_poly.pdbx_strand_id
1 'polypeptide(L)'
;MRRALALSFLAHFCMAFIFAGLLNLIFDTEPGADPTTLEFVFLPADENDNFITQARFKKRGSPKNSQSPKQHLSSKAVQNNYTAESGNGAKNIPAHPQSALLPQNSIDFHESPASPAVNELDISNQKSELRSTFEYAPVFHERKDSPDIFDKDYQLQWATLPVSVGEKEKINDKLHDIIEELAEAQNKDTVVFWEWENANYTFDLDHTEAESAMELDEIFVKITRKRDGISTTTAMRMRRMAFSHYAKFVDYWNPLIVLHDDEFDGRFHSNSTFNIMNIGKRPKFRGKVTTASHQIKASGTPYFSFITQRDSVFRAGLETGVGTIKLPRSLNISVSENPDSLHYLFSEETWITFHSSGEFSWKKKGEPSSKSRYIPKEPITIAGFKKAKLHLRGIISGKMMVYSSGDIIIDGSLTYKKNPMLSSYSEDYLGVVSEKDIIVAEPKITGPGDLILHGAFFAQNRFRIRKFWHENNNAKLRIYGSITAGSVGATEPRYGTRIQFDKRLEQKRPPYFPMTDRYEVDVWDELWHTNIDK
;
A
#
# COMPACT_ATOMS: atom_id res chain seq x y z
N MET A 1 -56.40 13.80 17.21
CA MET A 1 -55.25 14.00 16.32
C MET A 1 -54.66 15.42 16.37
N ARG A 2 -55.41 16.50 16.09
CA ARG A 2 -54.85 17.87 16.04
C ARG A 2 -54.17 18.36 17.34
N ARG A 3 -54.69 17.98 18.51
CA ARG A 3 -54.08 18.33 19.82
C ARG A 3 -52.76 17.57 20.10
N ALA A 4 -52.65 16.31 19.66
CA ALA A 4 -51.42 15.53 19.83
C ALA A 4 -50.29 16.03 18.92
N LEU A 5 -50.63 16.51 17.72
CA LEU A 5 -49.69 17.12 16.79
C LEU A 5 -49.15 18.46 17.30
N ALA A 6 -50.02 19.29 17.90
CA ALA A 6 -49.61 20.56 18.50
C ALA A 6 -48.67 20.37 19.71
N LEU A 7 -48.94 19.39 20.58
CA LEU A 7 -48.06 19.06 21.71
C LEU A 7 -46.71 18.50 21.26
N SER A 8 -46.67 17.71 20.19
CA SER A 8 -45.41 17.21 19.61
C SER A 8 -44.56 18.34 19.05
N PHE A 9 -45.16 19.31 18.34
CA PHE A 9 -44.44 20.48 17.83
C PHE A 9 -43.87 21.35 18.96
N LEU A 10 -44.66 21.59 20.02
CA LEU A 10 -44.20 22.38 21.16
C LEU A 10 -43.03 21.70 21.89
N ALA A 11 -43.09 20.38 22.07
CA ALA A 11 -42.01 19.62 22.69
C ALA A 11 -40.70 19.65 21.88
N HIS A 12 -40.78 19.53 20.55
CA HIS A 12 -39.60 19.63 19.68
C HIS A 12 -39.02 21.05 19.67
N PHE A 13 -39.88 22.07 19.70
CA PHE A 13 -39.44 23.46 19.74
C PHE A 13 -38.74 23.80 21.07
N CYS A 14 -39.26 23.32 22.20
CA CYS A 14 -38.59 23.48 23.51
C CYS A 14 -37.24 22.74 23.57
N MET A 15 -37.14 21.52 23.01
CA MET A 15 -35.86 20.81 22.96
C MET A 15 -34.81 21.53 22.10
N ALA A 16 -35.20 22.15 20.99
CA ALA A 16 -34.28 22.92 20.15
C ALA A 16 -33.68 24.13 20.89
N PHE A 17 -34.48 24.85 21.69
CA PHE A 17 -33.99 25.98 22.49
C PHE A 17 -33.09 25.56 23.64
N ILE A 18 -33.39 24.44 24.29
CA ILE A 18 -32.52 23.89 25.35
C ILE A 18 -31.17 23.47 24.75
N PHE A 19 -31.16 22.87 23.56
CA PHE A 19 -29.94 22.45 22.87
C PHE A 19 -29.10 23.65 22.40
N ALA A 20 -29.73 24.71 21.90
CA ALA A 20 -29.05 25.95 21.53
C ALA A 20 -28.47 26.69 22.74
N GLY A 21 -29.17 26.70 23.88
CA GLY A 21 -28.67 27.27 25.13
C GLY A 21 -27.48 26.49 25.71
N LEU A 22 -27.51 25.16 25.61
CA LEU A 22 -26.41 24.29 26.03
C LEU A 22 -25.17 24.41 25.13
N LEU A 23 -25.35 24.64 23.82
CA LEU A 23 -24.21 24.89 22.93
C LEU A 23 -23.50 26.21 23.26
N ASN A 24 -24.23 27.27 23.57
CA ASN A 24 -23.61 28.56 23.95
C ASN A 24 -22.89 28.51 25.31
N LEU A 25 -23.24 27.57 26.20
CA LEU A 25 -22.54 27.36 27.47
C LEU A 25 -21.22 26.57 27.33
N ILE A 26 -21.00 25.90 26.19
CA ILE A 26 -19.80 25.08 25.94
C ILE A 26 -18.74 25.86 25.14
N PHE A 27 -19.12 26.95 24.47
CA PHE A 27 -18.24 27.75 23.60
C PHE A 27 -18.07 29.19 24.05
N ASP A 28 -17.86 29.42 25.35
CA ASP A 28 -17.34 30.70 25.83
C ASP A 28 -15.81 30.65 25.73
N THR A 29 -15.28 30.92 24.54
CA THR A 29 -13.84 31.06 24.31
C THR A 29 -13.43 32.50 24.57
N GLU A 30 -12.63 32.73 25.61
CA GLU A 30 -11.92 34.00 25.82
C GLU A 30 -11.10 34.35 24.56
N PRO A 31 -11.26 35.56 23.98
CA PRO A 31 -10.43 35.99 22.88
C PRO A 31 -9.10 36.54 23.44
N GLY A 32 -7.99 35.82 23.27
CA GLY A 32 -6.66 36.42 23.47
C GLY A 32 -5.53 35.56 24.01
N ALA A 33 -5.50 34.24 23.78
CA ALA A 33 -4.30 33.45 24.06
C ALA A 33 -3.78 32.78 22.78
N ASP A 34 -2.64 33.24 22.29
CA ASP A 34 -1.90 32.58 21.21
C ASP A 34 -1.49 31.16 21.64
N PRO A 35 -1.63 30.15 20.77
CA PRO A 35 -1.22 28.80 21.11
C PRO A 35 0.31 28.72 21.18
N THR A 36 0.85 28.46 22.37
CA THR A 36 2.23 28.04 22.58
C THR A 36 2.53 26.78 21.75
N THR A 37 3.28 26.93 20.68
CA THR A 37 3.86 25.82 19.91
C THR A 37 5.08 25.28 20.65
N LEU A 38 5.02 24.02 21.06
CA LEU A 38 6.17 23.25 21.53
C LEU A 38 6.96 22.76 20.31
N GLU A 39 8.09 23.41 20.07
CA GLU A 39 9.02 23.05 18.99
C GLU A 39 9.98 21.96 19.51
N PHE A 40 9.92 20.77 18.91
CA PHE A 40 10.89 19.71 19.16
C PHE A 40 12.01 19.78 18.12
N VAL A 41 13.17 20.27 18.54
CA VAL A 41 14.40 20.24 17.74
C VAL A 41 15.06 18.88 17.88
N PHE A 42 15.04 18.07 16.82
CA PHE A 42 15.85 16.86 16.73
C PHE A 42 17.21 17.22 16.13
N LEU A 43 18.27 17.07 16.93
CA LEU A 43 19.64 17.15 16.44
C LEU A 43 20.03 15.80 15.80
N PRO A 44 20.74 15.79 14.65
CA PRO A 44 21.28 14.56 14.09
C PRO A 44 22.31 13.95 15.05
N ALA A 45 22.22 12.63 15.22
CA ALA A 45 23.24 11.85 15.92
C ALA A 45 24.50 11.81 15.06
N ASP A 46 25.61 12.30 15.61
CA ASP A 46 26.93 12.24 14.98
C ASP A 46 27.30 10.79 14.62
N GLU A 47 27.56 10.57 13.33
CA GLU A 47 28.31 9.43 12.82
C GLU A 47 29.76 9.53 13.30
N ASN A 48 30.11 8.76 14.33
CA ASN A 48 31.47 8.29 14.54
C ASN A 48 31.43 7.07 15.45
N ASP A 49 31.59 5.88 14.88
CA ASP A 49 32.51 4.91 15.47
C ASP A 49 32.95 3.84 14.46
N ASN A 50 34.22 3.95 14.10
CA ASN A 50 35.02 2.91 13.46
C ASN A 50 35.27 1.78 14.46
N PHE A 51 34.81 0.56 14.16
CA PHE A 51 35.45 -0.63 14.72
C PHE A 51 35.78 -1.65 13.64
N ILE A 52 37.09 -1.72 13.37
CA ILE A 52 37.79 -2.78 12.66
C ILE A 52 37.59 -4.09 13.43
N THR A 53 37.10 -5.13 12.76
CA THR A 53 37.46 -6.51 13.14
C THR A 53 37.86 -7.29 11.90
N GLN A 54 39.17 -7.44 11.74
CA GLN A 54 39.77 -8.35 10.78
C GLN A 54 39.54 -9.79 11.24
N ALA A 55 38.74 -10.56 10.49
CA ALA A 55 38.73 -12.02 10.59
C ALA A 55 39.40 -12.60 9.34
N ARG A 56 40.69 -12.92 9.48
CA ARG A 56 41.45 -13.78 8.56
C ARG A 56 40.79 -15.15 8.47
N PHE A 57 40.30 -15.55 7.30
CA PHE A 57 40.10 -16.96 6.98
C PHE A 57 41.11 -17.45 5.95
N LYS A 58 41.87 -18.47 6.37
CA LYS A 58 42.92 -19.16 5.64
C LYS A 58 42.36 -19.92 4.45
N LYS A 59 43.04 -19.73 3.32
CA LYS A 59 43.03 -20.54 2.11
C LYS A 59 43.51 -21.99 2.41
N ARG A 60 42.68 -22.98 2.08
CA ARG A 60 43.00 -24.41 1.86
C ARG A 60 41.91 -24.86 0.89
N GLY A 61 42.15 -25.21 -0.35
CA GLY A 61 43.10 -26.17 -0.87
C GLY A 61 42.27 -27.16 -1.68
N SER A 62 42.22 -27.00 -3.01
CA SER A 62 41.59 -27.94 -3.93
C SER A 62 42.28 -29.30 -3.88
N PRO A 63 41.54 -30.37 -4.23
CA PRO A 63 42.07 -31.25 -5.26
C PRO A 63 41.06 -31.57 -6.38
N LYS A 64 41.67 -32.06 -7.45
CA LYS A 64 41.18 -32.32 -8.80
C LYS A 64 40.28 -33.55 -8.93
N ASN A 65 39.61 -33.59 -10.09
CA ASN A 65 39.21 -34.75 -10.89
C ASN A 65 38.13 -35.70 -10.33
N SER A 66 37.04 -35.87 -11.06
CA SER A 66 36.98 -36.89 -12.13
C SER A 66 35.57 -37.05 -12.72
N GLN A 67 35.55 -37.22 -14.04
CA GLN A 67 34.70 -38.14 -14.82
C GLN A 67 33.17 -37.92 -14.90
N SER A 68 32.79 -37.35 -16.03
CA SER A 68 31.58 -37.70 -16.79
C SER A 68 31.55 -39.19 -17.16
N PRO A 69 30.35 -39.74 -17.37
CA PRO A 69 30.15 -40.54 -18.58
C PRO A 69 28.91 -40.15 -19.39
N LYS A 70 29.11 -40.38 -20.69
CA LYS A 70 28.18 -40.30 -21.81
C LYS A 70 27.09 -41.38 -21.74
N GLN A 71 25.96 -41.03 -22.34
CA GLN A 71 25.08 -41.83 -23.20
C GLN A 71 24.42 -43.11 -22.63
N HIS A 72 23.09 -43.16 -22.73
CA HIS A 72 22.45 -44.16 -23.59
C HIS A 72 21.03 -43.72 -24.00
N LEU A 73 20.84 -43.53 -25.31
CA LEU A 73 19.54 -43.66 -25.96
C LEU A 73 19.10 -45.13 -25.88
N SER A 74 17.83 -45.37 -25.54
CA SER A 74 17.11 -46.54 -26.06
C SER A 74 15.68 -46.16 -26.40
N SER A 75 15.44 -46.06 -27.69
CA SER A 75 14.14 -46.20 -28.34
C SER A 75 13.55 -47.59 -28.07
N LYS A 76 12.28 -47.66 -27.67
CA LYS A 76 11.39 -48.77 -28.03
C LYS A 76 10.00 -48.24 -28.29
N ALA A 77 9.57 -48.45 -29.53
CA ALA A 77 8.23 -48.32 -30.03
C ALA A 77 7.45 -49.63 -29.85
N VAL A 78 6.15 -49.56 -30.15
CA VAL A 78 5.20 -50.67 -30.40
C VAL A 78 4.64 -51.26 -29.09
N GLN A 79 3.32 -51.31 -28.83
CA GLN A 79 2.23 -51.78 -29.69
C GLN A 79 0.86 -51.30 -29.20
N ASN A 80 -0.05 -51.13 -30.16
CA ASN A 80 -1.48 -50.91 -30.02
C ASN A 80 -2.18 -51.97 -29.16
N ASN A 81 -3.30 -51.61 -28.54
CA ASN A 81 -4.54 -52.37 -28.69
C ASN A 81 -5.78 -51.52 -28.38
N TYR A 82 -6.69 -51.54 -29.34
CA TYR A 82 -8.07 -51.08 -29.27
C TYR A 82 -8.89 -52.00 -28.35
N THR A 83 -9.84 -51.43 -27.61
CA THR A 83 -11.20 -52.00 -27.53
C THR A 83 -12.19 -50.93 -27.06
N ALA A 84 -13.24 -50.75 -27.86
CA ALA A 84 -14.42 -49.98 -27.55
C ALA A 84 -15.46 -50.91 -26.90
N GLU A 85 -16.29 -50.38 -26.00
CA GLU A 85 -17.72 -50.68 -25.77
C GLU A 85 -18.15 -49.91 -24.50
N SER A 86 -19.07 -48.94 -24.62
CA SER A 86 -20.53 -49.11 -24.51
C SER A 86 -20.99 -49.55 -23.11
N GLY A 87 -21.84 -48.74 -22.47
CA GLY A 87 -22.55 -49.18 -21.26
C GLY A 87 -23.19 -48.08 -20.44
N ASN A 88 -24.45 -47.77 -20.77
CA ASN A 88 -25.41 -47.08 -19.91
C ASN A 88 -25.48 -47.70 -18.51
N GLY A 89 -25.71 -46.88 -17.48
CA GLY A 89 -26.02 -47.38 -16.14
C GLY A 89 -26.40 -46.28 -15.16
N ALA A 90 -27.70 -45.97 -15.12
CA ALA A 90 -28.32 -45.08 -14.15
C ALA A 90 -28.43 -45.75 -12.75
N LYS A 91 -28.58 -44.89 -11.73
CA LYS A 91 -29.12 -45.13 -10.38
C LYS A 91 -28.25 -45.97 -9.42
N ASN A 92 -27.78 -45.33 -8.35
CA ASN A 92 -28.39 -45.51 -7.01
C ASN A 92 -27.69 -44.62 -5.97
N ILE A 93 -28.50 -43.80 -5.30
CA ILE A 93 -28.18 -43.14 -4.04
C ILE A 93 -28.66 -44.07 -2.92
N PRO A 94 -27.85 -44.28 -1.88
CA PRO A 94 -28.38 -44.32 -0.51
C PRO A 94 -27.59 -43.32 0.35
N ALA A 95 -28.28 -42.34 0.94
CA ALA A 95 -28.87 -42.42 2.27
C ALA A 95 -27.87 -42.02 3.37
N HIS A 96 -28.18 -40.89 4.01
CA HIS A 96 -27.64 -40.42 5.27
C HIS A 96 -27.57 -41.54 6.32
N PRO A 97 -26.53 -41.53 7.17
CA PRO A 97 -26.68 -41.91 8.56
C PRO A 97 -26.77 -40.69 9.47
N GLN A 98 -27.63 -40.86 10.46
CA GLN A 98 -27.98 -39.96 11.54
C GLN A 98 -26.79 -39.70 12.48
N SER A 99 -26.75 -38.45 12.93
CA SER A 99 -26.49 -38.00 14.30
C SER A 99 -26.12 -39.09 15.32
N ALA A 100 -24.86 -39.08 15.76
CA ALA A 100 -24.44 -39.71 17.00
C ALA A 100 -23.89 -38.63 17.95
N LEU A 101 -24.49 -38.61 19.14
CA LEU A 101 -24.19 -37.75 20.28
C LEU A 101 -22.74 -37.93 20.74
N LEU A 102 -22.03 -36.84 21.00
CA LEU A 102 -20.76 -36.84 21.73
C LEU A 102 -20.99 -36.39 23.19
N PRO A 103 -20.38 -37.07 24.17
CA PRO A 103 -20.49 -36.70 25.58
C PRO A 103 -19.59 -35.48 25.90
N GLN A 104 -20.12 -34.61 26.76
CA GLN A 104 -19.40 -33.53 27.40
C GLN A 104 -18.36 -34.12 28.37
N ASN A 105 -17.08 -33.81 28.15
CA ASN A 105 -16.04 -33.92 29.17
C ASN A 105 -15.58 -32.52 29.55
N SER A 106 -15.94 -32.14 30.77
CA SER A 106 -15.37 -31.04 31.54
C SER A 106 -13.89 -31.32 31.83
N ILE A 107 -13.03 -30.37 31.48
CA ILE A 107 -11.63 -30.36 31.92
C ILE A 107 -11.43 -29.09 32.74
N ASP A 108 -10.99 -29.32 33.98
CA ASP A 108 -10.72 -28.36 35.03
C ASP A 108 -9.61 -27.37 34.65
N PHE A 109 -9.84 -26.11 35.04
CA PHE A 109 -8.85 -25.04 35.00
C PHE A 109 -7.85 -25.22 36.15
N HIS A 110 -6.57 -25.43 35.82
CA HIS A 110 -5.48 -25.30 36.78
C HIS A 110 -4.90 -23.88 36.75
N GLU A 111 -4.78 -23.32 37.94
CA GLU A 111 -4.23 -22.00 38.26
C GLU A 111 -2.75 -21.83 37.90
N SER A 112 -2.40 -20.54 37.82
CA SER A 112 -1.10 -19.90 37.58
C SER A 112 0.06 -20.41 38.45
N PRO A 113 1.32 -20.08 38.10
CA PRO A 113 1.96 -19.09 38.96
C PRO A 113 2.80 -18.02 38.25
N ALA A 114 2.58 -16.79 38.72
CA ALA A 114 3.51 -15.74 39.13
C ALA A 114 4.78 -15.45 38.30
N SER A 115 4.80 -14.26 37.70
CA SER A 115 6.02 -13.53 37.30
C SER A 115 6.64 -12.79 38.50
N PRO A 116 7.98 -12.71 38.62
CA PRO A 116 8.62 -11.96 39.69
C PRO A 116 8.72 -10.46 39.38
N ALA A 117 8.61 -9.68 40.44
CA ALA A 117 8.73 -8.23 40.50
C ALA A 117 10.13 -7.73 40.09
N VAL A 118 10.16 -6.60 39.38
CA VAL A 118 11.38 -5.82 39.13
C VAL A 118 11.32 -4.56 39.99
N ASN A 119 12.37 -4.36 40.77
CA ASN A 119 12.55 -3.27 41.73
C ASN A 119 12.61 -1.90 41.03
N GLU A 120 11.82 -0.95 41.54
CA GLU A 120 12.04 0.48 41.40
C GLU A 120 13.31 0.87 42.15
N LEU A 121 14.20 1.60 41.46
CA LEU A 121 15.36 2.24 42.06
C LEU A 121 15.16 3.75 41.99
N ASP A 122 14.91 4.28 43.18
CA ASP A 122 14.86 5.67 43.60
C ASP A 122 16.24 6.32 43.44
N ILE A 123 16.34 7.38 42.65
CA ILE A 123 17.49 8.30 42.66
C ILE A 123 16.93 9.73 42.65
N SER A 124 16.66 10.22 43.85
CA SER A 124 16.57 11.64 44.15
C SER A 124 17.94 12.17 44.62
N ASN A 125 18.16 13.46 44.36
CA ASN A 125 19.19 14.35 44.93
C ASN A 125 20.64 14.19 44.44
N GLN A 126 21.05 15.07 43.51
CA GLN A 126 22.26 15.85 43.70
C GLN A 126 22.20 17.19 42.95
N LYS A 127 22.10 18.26 43.75
CA LYS A 127 22.11 19.66 43.37
C LYS A 127 23.54 20.15 43.58
N SER A 128 24.28 20.43 42.51
CA SER A 128 25.59 21.07 42.59
C SER A 128 25.57 22.39 41.85
N GLU A 129 25.76 23.47 42.60
CA GLU A 129 25.95 24.83 42.15
C GLU A 129 27.25 24.95 41.35
N LEU A 130 27.19 25.51 40.15
CA LEU A 130 28.35 26.09 39.48
C LEU A 130 27.98 27.49 39.00
N ARG A 131 28.47 28.48 39.75
CA ARG A 131 28.56 29.88 39.34
C ARG A 131 29.65 29.98 38.29
N SER A 132 29.34 30.55 37.13
CA SER A 132 30.30 30.97 36.12
C SER A 132 30.13 32.45 35.86
N THR A 133 31.04 33.25 36.40
CA THR A 133 31.25 34.67 36.12
C THR A 133 32.05 34.80 34.83
N PHE A 134 31.43 35.28 33.75
CA PHE A 134 32.14 35.85 32.62
C PHE A 134 31.53 37.21 32.28
N GLU A 135 32.17 38.26 32.77
CA GLU A 135 31.98 39.62 32.27
C GLU A 135 32.63 39.72 30.88
N TYR A 136 31.82 40.08 29.89
CA TYR A 136 32.28 40.35 28.53
C TYR A 136 32.54 41.85 28.39
N ALA A 137 33.80 42.27 28.40
CA ALA A 137 34.19 43.63 28.04
C ALA A 137 34.70 43.64 26.58
N PRO A 138 34.06 44.38 25.66
CA PRO A 138 34.57 44.47 24.29
C PRO A 138 35.82 45.35 24.24
N VAL A 139 36.94 44.76 23.83
CA VAL A 139 38.16 45.48 23.46
C VAL A 139 38.00 45.96 22.02
N PHE A 140 37.84 47.27 21.82
CA PHE A 140 37.93 47.88 20.50
C PHE A 140 39.40 48.01 20.10
N HIS A 141 39.81 47.23 19.10
CA HIS A 141 41.04 47.49 18.36
C HIS A 141 40.73 48.32 17.12
N GLU A 142 41.21 49.56 17.12
CA GLU A 142 41.15 50.47 15.98
C GLU A 142 42.16 50.00 14.93
N ARG A 143 41.70 49.19 13.97
CA ARG A 143 42.51 48.71 12.85
C ARG A 143 42.49 49.76 11.73
N LYS A 144 43.45 50.68 11.76
CA LYS A 144 43.86 51.43 10.56
C LYS A 144 44.56 50.45 9.63
N ASP A 145 43.87 50.11 8.55
CA ASP A 145 44.35 49.61 7.25
C ASP A 145 43.21 48.77 6.66
N SER A 146 42.23 49.46 6.05
CA SER A 146 41.19 48.83 5.23
C SER A 146 41.80 48.48 3.88
N PRO A 147 41.96 47.20 3.50
CA PRO A 147 42.16 46.84 2.11
C PRO A 147 40.87 47.15 1.35
N ASP A 148 41.00 47.71 0.14
CA ASP A 148 39.89 48.01 -0.76
C ASP A 148 38.89 46.85 -0.82
N ILE A 149 37.69 47.09 -0.26
CA ILE A 149 36.61 46.10 -0.16
C ILE A 149 35.94 45.86 -1.52
N PHE A 150 36.32 46.60 -2.56
CA PHE A 150 35.63 46.62 -3.85
C PHE A 150 36.24 45.71 -4.94
N ASP A 151 37.29 44.93 -4.64
CA ASP A 151 37.95 44.05 -5.62
C ASP A 151 37.75 42.55 -5.30
N LYS A 152 36.58 42.20 -4.76
CA LYS A 152 36.14 40.82 -4.66
C LYS A 152 34.99 40.64 -5.64
N ASP A 153 35.09 39.63 -6.50
CA ASP A 153 33.99 39.06 -7.25
C ASP A 153 32.90 38.60 -6.26
N TYR A 154 32.05 39.53 -5.81
CA TYR A 154 30.86 39.21 -5.04
C TYR A 154 29.92 38.49 -5.99
N GLN A 155 30.00 37.16 -6.01
CA GLN A 155 28.92 36.36 -6.54
C GLN A 155 27.69 36.69 -5.70
N LEU A 156 26.78 37.47 -6.27
CA LEU A 156 25.47 37.76 -5.71
C LEU A 156 24.80 36.41 -5.39
N GLN A 157 24.82 36.02 -4.13
CA GLN A 157 24.03 34.90 -3.68
C GLN A 157 22.56 35.27 -3.86
N TRP A 158 21.81 34.40 -4.53
CA TRP A 158 20.39 34.60 -4.74
C TRP A 158 19.70 34.77 -3.40
N ALA A 159 18.94 35.85 -3.23
CA ALA A 159 18.07 35.99 -2.07
C ALA A 159 17.00 34.90 -2.14
N THR A 160 17.03 34.00 -1.15
CA THR A 160 16.03 32.95 -0.94
C THR A 160 15.04 33.38 0.13
N LEU A 161 13.74 33.24 -0.14
CA LEU A 161 12.68 33.50 0.85
C LEU A 161 11.87 32.21 1.08
N PRO A 162 11.59 31.79 2.31
CA PRO A 162 10.74 30.63 2.53
C PRO A 162 9.33 30.85 1.99
N VAL A 163 8.73 29.81 1.40
CA VAL A 163 7.31 29.81 1.06
C VAL A 163 6.51 29.80 2.37
N SER A 164 5.55 30.72 2.54
CA SER A 164 4.76 30.79 3.79
C SER A 164 3.82 29.59 3.91
N VAL A 165 3.46 29.18 5.13
CA VAL A 165 2.59 27.99 5.36
C VAL A 165 1.25 28.13 4.62
N GLY A 166 0.60 29.28 4.68
CA GLY A 166 -0.67 29.51 3.97
C GLY A 166 -0.51 29.52 2.45
N GLU A 167 0.59 30.06 1.93
CA GLU A 167 0.91 30.00 0.50
C GLU A 167 1.17 28.55 0.06
N LYS A 168 1.84 27.74 0.89
CA LYS A 168 2.08 26.33 0.60
C LYS A 168 0.79 25.54 0.47
N GLU A 169 -0.14 25.71 1.41
CA GLU A 169 -1.44 25.06 1.37
C GLU A 169 -2.20 25.41 0.09
N LYS A 170 -2.23 26.69 -0.29
CA LYS A 170 -2.92 27.13 -1.50
C LYS A 170 -2.27 26.68 -2.79
N ILE A 171 -0.94 26.64 -2.84
CA ILE A 171 -0.19 26.05 -3.95
C ILE A 171 -0.53 24.57 -4.10
N ASN A 172 -0.54 23.82 -2.99
CA ASN A 172 -0.87 22.39 -3.01
C ASN A 172 -2.32 22.14 -3.44
N ASP A 173 -3.27 22.90 -2.92
CA ASP A 173 -4.67 22.85 -3.33
C ASP A 173 -4.80 23.11 -4.84
N LYS A 174 -4.17 24.18 -5.34
CA LYS A 174 -4.24 24.55 -6.76
C LYS A 174 -3.57 23.50 -7.66
N LEU A 175 -2.44 22.94 -7.24
CA LEU A 175 -1.77 21.87 -7.98
C LEU A 175 -2.61 20.60 -8.06
N HIS A 176 -3.33 20.28 -6.99
CA HIS A 176 -4.26 19.17 -6.99
C HIS A 176 -5.30 19.31 -8.11
N ASP A 177 -5.92 20.48 -8.23
CA ASP A 177 -6.90 20.78 -9.28
C ASP A 177 -6.29 20.67 -10.67
N ILE A 178 -5.10 21.27 -10.88
CA ILE A 178 -4.39 21.23 -12.17
C ILE A 178 -4.09 19.78 -12.59
N ILE A 179 -3.60 18.97 -11.66
CA ILE A 179 -3.21 17.58 -11.92
C ILE A 179 -4.43 16.72 -12.24
N GLU A 180 -5.56 16.94 -11.56
CA GLU A 180 -6.80 16.24 -11.89
C GLU A 180 -7.26 16.57 -13.32
N GLU A 181 -7.21 17.84 -13.73
CA GLU A 181 -7.52 18.27 -15.09
C GLU A 181 -6.55 17.65 -16.13
N LEU A 182 -5.26 17.60 -15.82
CA LEU A 182 -4.25 17.00 -16.70
C LEU A 182 -4.47 15.50 -16.92
N ALA A 183 -4.79 14.77 -15.85
CA ALA A 183 -5.06 13.34 -15.92
C ALA A 183 -6.24 13.03 -16.86
N GLU A 184 -7.20 13.94 -16.98
CA GLU A 184 -8.35 13.82 -17.89
C GLU A 184 -8.02 14.22 -19.33
N ALA A 185 -7.21 15.26 -19.51
CA ALA A 185 -6.89 15.80 -20.83
C ALA A 185 -5.81 15.01 -21.61
N GLN A 186 -5.04 14.13 -20.95
CA GLN A 186 -3.88 13.42 -21.52
C GLN A 186 -2.80 14.37 -22.10
N ASN A 187 -2.76 15.62 -21.64
CA ASN A 187 -1.75 16.59 -22.06
C ASN A 187 -0.46 16.38 -21.26
N LYS A 188 0.68 16.39 -21.96
CA LYS A 188 2.00 16.14 -21.36
C LYS A 188 2.60 17.39 -20.70
N ASP A 189 2.46 18.53 -21.38
CA ASP A 189 3.02 19.80 -20.90
C ASP A 189 1.92 20.82 -20.78
N THR A 190 1.89 21.58 -19.70
CA THR A 190 0.86 22.60 -19.50
C THR A 190 1.39 23.73 -18.65
N VAL A 191 1.09 24.95 -19.12
CA VAL A 191 1.34 26.18 -18.39
C VAL A 191 0.00 26.70 -17.86
N VAL A 192 -0.12 26.80 -16.53
CA VAL A 192 -1.33 27.30 -15.87
C VAL A 192 -1.03 28.64 -15.20
N PHE A 193 -1.91 29.61 -15.43
CA PHE A 193 -1.87 30.91 -14.78
C PHE A 193 -2.90 30.97 -13.65
N TRP A 194 -2.51 31.54 -12.51
CA TRP A 194 -3.39 31.68 -11.35
C TRP A 194 -3.08 32.98 -10.61
N GLU A 195 -4.11 33.72 -10.21
CA GLU A 195 -3.95 34.96 -9.44
C GLU A 195 -4.45 34.73 -8.00
N TRP A 196 -3.61 35.10 -7.03
CA TRP A 196 -3.95 35.01 -5.60
C TRP A 196 -3.17 36.04 -4.77
N GLU A 197 -3.86 36.74 -3.87
CA GLU A 197 -3.29 37.78 -2.98
C GLU A 197 -2.36 38.77 -3.70
N ASN A 198 -2.86 39.39 -4.78
CA ASN A 198 -2.15 40.36 -5.62
C ASN A 198 -0.84 39.83 -6.21
N ALA A 199 -0.67 38.52 -6.28
CA ALA A 199 0.44 37.87 -6.97
C ALA A 199 -0.09 37.02 -8.12
N ASN A 200 0.65 37.06 -9.22
CA ASN A 200 0.42 36.19 -10.37
C ASN A 200 1.34 34.98 -10.28
N TYR A 201 0.76 33.79 -10.32
CA TYR A 201 1.45 32.51 -10.34
C TYR A 201 1.40 31.92 -11.74
N THR A 202 2.50 31.28 -12.12
CA THR A 202 2.61 30.47 -13.33
C THR A 202 3.15 29.12 -12.92
N PHE A 203 2.39 28.07 -13.20
CA PHE A 203 2.79 26.69 -13.04
C PHE A 203 3.20 26.15 -14.39
N ASP A 204 4.45 25.74 -14.53
CA ASP A 204 4.99 25.10 -15.72
C ASP A 204 5.25 23.62 -15.39
N LEU A 205 4.46 22.73 -15.97
CA LEU A 205 4.44 21.30 -15.68
C LEU A 205 5.06 20.53 -16.84
N ASP A 206 6.06 19.72 -16.52
CA ASP A 206 6.76 18.80 -17.42
C ASP A 206 6.52 17.36 -16.95
N HIS A 207 5.78 16.58 -17.73
CA HIS A 207 5.43 15.19 -17.40
C HIS A 207 6.39 14.19 -18.06
N THR A 208 7.09 13.43 -17.23
CA THR A 208 7.97 12.33 -17.63
C THR A 208 7.28 10.99 -17.39
N GLU A 209 7.05 10.22 -18.46
CA GLU A 209 6.55 8.84 -18.38
C GLU A 209 7.62 7.90 -17.81
N ALA A 210 7.19 6.83 -17.11
CA ALA A 210 8.10 5.82 -16.59
C ALA A 210 8.97 5.19 -17.71
N GLU A 211 10.30 5.23 -17.56
CA GLU A 211 11.26 4.69 -18.54
C GLU A 211 11.25 3.15 -18.61
N SER A 212 10.83 2.50 -17.52
CA SER A 212 10.75 1.05 -17.42
C SER A 212 9.41 0.54 -16.89
N ALA A 213 9.19 -0.77 -17.06
CA ALA A 213 7.98 -1.46 -16.60
C ALA A 213 7.72 -1.34 -15.09
N MET A 214 8.73 -0.97 -14.29
CA MET A 214 8.66 -0.95 -12.82
C MET A 214 8.75 0.45 -12.22
N GLU A 215 9.09 1.46 -13.02
CA GLU A 215 9.15 2.85 -12.58
C GLU A 215 7.78 3.52 -12.58
N LEU A 216 7.75 4.72 -12.02
CA LEU A 216 6.57 5.57 -11.84
C LEU A 216 6.66 6.77 -12.78
N ASP A 217 5.51 7.28 -13.21
CA ASP A 217 5.46 8.55 -13.93
C ASP A 217 5.79 9.70 -12.96
N GLU A 218 6.36 10.78 -13.47
CA GLU A 218 6.79 11.92 -12.67
C GLU A 218 6.36 13.23 -13.34
N ILE A 219 6.10 14.24 -12.50
CA ILE A 219 5.86 15.61 -12.95
C ILE A 219 6.88 16.50 -12.26
N PHE A 220 7.63 17.26 -13.06
CA PHE A 220 8.39 18.39 -12.57
C PHE A 220 7.53 19.65 -12.69
N VAL A 221 7.35 20.37 -11.60
CA VAL A 221 6.57 21.60 -11.54
C VAL A 221 7.49 22.74 -11.20
N LYS A 222 7.62 23.70 -12.11
CA LYS A 222 8.24 24.99 -11.84
C LYS A 222 7.16 26.02 -11.57
N ILE A 223 7.20 26.62 -10.40
CA ILE A 223 6.22 27.62 -9.96
C ILE A 223 6.90 28.98 -9.96
N THR A 224 6.40 29.91 -10.76
CA THR A 224 6.87 31.30 -10.78
C THR A 224 5.80 32.19 -10.17
N ARG A 225 6.20 33.06 -9.24
CA ARG A 225 5.35 34.05 -8.59
C ARG A 225 5.86 35.45 -8.92
N LYS A 226 4.96 36.32 -9.40
CA LYS A 226 5.24 37.73 -9.65
C LYS A 226 4.40 38.61 -8.72
N ARG A 227 5.07 39.37 -7.85
CA ARG A 227 4.46 40.34 -6.91
C ARG A 227 5.27 41.63 -6.93
N ASP A 228 4.60 42.76 -7.09
CA ASP A 228 5.25 44.09 -7.10
C ASP A 228 6.44 44.22 -8.09
N GLY A 229 6.32 43.54 -9.24
CA GLY A 229 7.37 43.51 -10.27
C GLY A 229 8.52 42.53 -9.99
N ILE A 230 8.60 41.95 -8.79
CA ILE A 230 9.61 40.96 -8.42
C ILE A 230 9.12 39.56 -8.84
N SER A 231 9.96 38.83 -9.57
CA SER A 231 9.71 37.45 -9.99
C SER A 231 10.53 36.49 -9.13
N THR A 232 9.86 35.54 -8.49
CA THR A 232 10.49 34.47 -7.71
C THR A 232 10.04 33.10 -8.20
N THR A 233 10.90 32.10 -8.13
CA THR A 233 10.59 30.72 -8.54
C THR A 233 10.87 29.72 -7.44
N THR A 234 10.05 28.67 -7.37
CA THR A 234 10.25 27.45 -6.57
C THR A 234 9.99 26.26 -7.49
N ALA A 235 10.56 25.10 -7.18
CA ALA A 235 10.37 23.88 -7.96
C ALA A 235 10.01 22.69 -7.05
N MET A 236 9.15 21.83 -7.58
CA MET A 236 8.83 20.55 -6.95
C MET A 236 8.80 19.42 -7.96
N ARG A 237 9.08 18.23 -7.46
CA ARG A 237 8.98 16.97 -8.17
C ARG A 237 7.87 16.16 -7.53
N MET A 238 6.95 15.69 -8.35
CA MET A 238 5.81 14.89 -7.95
C MET A 238 5.88 13.53 -8.63
N ARG A 239 5.53 12.48 -7.92
CA ARG A 239 5.49 11.12 -8.44
C ARG A 239 4.06 10.62 -8.52
N ARG A 240 3.73 9.97 -9.63
CA ARG A 240 2.45 9.30 -9.80
C ARG A 240 2.43 8.05 -8.94
N MET A 241 1.38 7.89 -8.16
CA MET A 241 1.24 6.75 -7.27
C MET A 241 0.80 5.51 -8.05
N ALA A 242 1.38 4.36 -7.72
CA ALA A 242 0.85 3.09 -8.20
C ALA A 242 -0.28 2.60 -7.28
N PHE A 243 -1.23 1.82 -7.81
CA PHE A 243 -2.19 1.12 -6.95
C PHE A 243 -1.48 0.19 -5.96
N SER A 244 -0.28 -0.28 -6.31
CA SER A 244 0.56 -1.09 -5.43
C SER A 244 1.13 -0.33 -4.24
N HIS A 245 0.98 1.00 -4.14
CA HIS A 245 1.40 1.79 -2.98
C HIS A 245 0.41 1.70 -1.80
N TYR A 246 -0.78 1.16 -2.02
CA TYR A 246 -1.76 0.92 -0.97
C TYR A 246 -1.64 -0.52 -0.50
N ALA A 247 -1.52 -0.76 0.82
CA ALA A 247 -1.67 -2.11 1.37
C ALA A 247 -3.04 -2.68 0.98
N LYS A 248 -4.08 -1.84 1.07
CA LYS A 248 -5.42 -2.17 0.58
C LYS A 248 -6.12 -0.95 -0.01
N PHE A 249 -6.58 -1.10 -1.24
CA PHE A 249 -7.45 -0.18 -1.94
C PHE A 249 -8.75 -0.89 -2.33
N VAL A 250 -9.89 -0.26 -2.05
CA VAL A 250 -11.20 -0.75 -2.49
C VAL A 250 -12.01 0.39 -3.08
N ASP A 251 -12.51 0.23 -4.30
CA ASP A 251 -13.37 1.24 -4.92
C ASP A 251 -14.76 1.25 -4.28
N TYR A 252 -15.50 0.15 -4.42
CA TYR A 252 -16.80 -0.03 -3.78
C TYR A 252 -16.75 -1.13 -2.71
N TRP A 253 -16.77 -0.70 -1.45
CA TRP A 253 -16.87 -1.60 -0.32
C TRP A 253 -18.25 -2.27 -0.28
N ASN A 254 -18.26 -3.60 -0.30
CA ASN A 254 -19.49 -4.36 -0.19
C ASN A 254 -20.10 -4.18 1.22
N PRO A 255 -21.34 -3.67 1.35
CA PRO A 255 -21.94 -3.33 2.63
C PRO A 255 -22.27 -4.55 3.51
N LEU A 256 -22.22 -5.77 2.98
CA LEU A 256 -22.36 -7.00 3.75
C LEU A 256 -21.04 -7.47 4.36
N ILE A 257 -19.91 -6.86 3.97
CA ILE A 257 -18.58 -7.23 4.45
C ILE A 257 -18.21 -6.29 5.58
N VAL A 258 -17.81 -6.88 6.70
CA VAL A 258 -17.38 -6.17 7.90
C VAL A 258 -15.97 -6.59 8.23
N LEU A 259 -15.10 -5.62 8.48
CA LEU A 259 -13.74 -5.89 8.96
C LEU A 259 -13.78 -6.25 10.45
N HIS A 260 -13.17 -7.37 10.81
CA HIS A 260 -13.15 -7.86 12.19
C HIS A 260 -11.73 -8.21 12.63
N ASP A 261 -11.28 -9.47 12.56
CA ASP A 261 -9.92 -9.87 13.00
C ASP A 261 -8.84 -9.53 11.95
N ASP A 262 -9.08 -8.50 11.13
CA ASP A 262 -8.20 -8.10 10.04
C ASP A 262 -7.09 -7.14 10.51
N GLU A 263 -5.87 -7.35 10.02
CA GLU A 263 -4.73 -6.49 10.32
C GLU A 263 -4.14 -5.92 9.01
N PHE A 264 -3.96 -4.59 8.97
CA PHE A 264 -3.39 -3.87 7.84
C PHE A 264 -2.19 -3.04 8.30
N ASP A 265 -1.02 -3.36 7.77
CA ASP A 265 0.21 -2.60 7.95
C ASP A 265 0.58 -1.93 6.63
N GLY A 266 0.35 -0.62 6.54
CA GLY A 266 0.49 0.19 5.32
C GLY A 266 -0.77 1.01 4.99
N ARG A 267 -0.71 1.77 3.90
CA ARG A 267 -1.78 2.69 3.49
C ARG A 267 -3.07 1.94 3.16
N PHE A 268 -4.20 2.41 3.69
CA PHE A 268 -5.52 1.88 3.37
C PHE A 268 -6.37 2.99 2.74
N HIS A 269 -7.06 2.68 1.65
CA HIS A 269 -8.00 3.59 1.03
C HIS A 269 -9.30 2.89 0.61
N SER A 270 -10.43 3.60 0.76
CA SER A 270 -11.72 3.18 0.23
C SER A 270 -12.42 4.35 -0.46
N ASN A 271 -12.85 4.20 -1.72
CA ASN A 271 -13.66 5.25 -2.38
C ASN A 271 -15.09 5.31 -1.82
N SER A 272 -15.53 4.31 -1.05
CA SER A 272 -16.85 4.27 -0.42
C SER A 272 -16.78 4.07 1.09
N THR A 273 -17.93 4.23 1.77
CA THR A 273 -18.08 3.83 3.18
C THR A 273 -17.73 2.35 3.36
N PHE A 274 -16.87 2.04 4.32
CA PHE A 274 -16.58 0.66 4.72
C PHE A 274 -17.13 0.36 6.12
N ASN A 275 -17.28 -0.93 6.42
CA ASN A 275 -17.81 -1.39 7.70
C ASN A 275 -16.71 -2.02 8.56
N ILE A 276 -16.77 -1.75 9.85
CA ILE A 276 -15.91 -2.38 10.86
C ILE A 276 -16.77 -2.92 12.01
N MET A 277 -16.33 -4.03 12.60
CA MET A 277 -16.92 -4.62 13.79
C MET A 277 -16.09 -4.19 14.99
N ASN A 278 -16.74 -3.59 16.00
CA ASN A 278 -16.06 -3.05 17.18
C ASN A 278 -16.23 -3.91 18.46
N ILE A 279 -16.92 -5.04 18.36
CA ILE A 279 -17.06 -6.02 19.46
C ILE A 279 -16.05 -7.17 19.29
N GLY A 280 -15.38 -7.54 20.39
CA GLY A 280 -14.49 -8.69 20.44
C GLY A 280 -13.15 -8.40 19.80
N LYS A 281 -12.73 -9.23 18.83
CA LYS A 281 -11.55 -8.93 18.01
C LYS A 281 -11.87 -7.72 17.13
N ARG A 282 -10.89 -6.84 16.93
CA ARG A 282 -11.10 -5.58 16.22
C ARG A 282 -10.07 -5.45 15.11
N PRO A 283 -10.41 -4.78 14.01
CA PRO A 283 -9.46 -4.58 12.95
C PRO A 283 -8.36 -3.64 13.43
N LYS A 284 -7.14 -3.85 12.93
CA LYS A 284 -5.99 -3.02 13.28
C LYS A 284 -5.42 -2.41 12.01
N PHE A 285 -5.48 -1.09 11.93
CA PHE A 285 -4.83 -0.32 10.89
C PHE A 285 -3.61 0.36 11.50
N ARG A 286 -2.43 -0.05 11.04
CA ARG A 286 -1.14 0.51 11.48
C ARG A 286 -0.66 1.65 10.61
N GLY A 287 -1.11 1.71 9.34
CA GLY A 287 -0.84 2.82 8.43
C GLY A 287 -2.02 3.79 8.31
N LYS A 288 -1.78 4.92 7.62
CA LYS A 288 -2.79 5.96 7.38
C LYS A 288 -3.99 5.37 6.66
N VAL A 289 -5.19 5.67 7.15
CA VAL A 289 -6.46 5.27 6.55
C VAL A 289 -7.12 6.48 5.94
N THR A 290 -7.50 6.38 4.66
CA THR A 290 -8.25 7.41 3.96
C THR A 290 -9.54 6.84 3.37
N THR A 291 -10.58 7.66 3.26
CA THR A 291 -11.82 7.27 2.59
C THR A 291 -12.47 8.47 1.95
N ALA A 292 -12.99 8.31 0.73
CA ALA A 292 -13.74 9.37 0.06
C ALA A 292 -15.14 9.57 0.66
N SER A 293 -15.64 8.58 1.40
CA SER A 293 -16.82 8.78 2.23
C SER A 293 -16.49 9.63 3.46
N HIS A 294 -17.44 10.47 3.85
CA HIS A 294 -17.44 11.21 5.12
C HIS A 294 -17.79 10.33 6.33
N GLN A 295 -18.10 9.05 6.10
CA GLN A 295 -18.60 8.14 7.14
C GLN A 295 -17.91 6.77 7.09
N ILE A 296 -17.83 6.15 8.26
CA ILE A 296 -17.51 4.73 8.46
C ILE A 296 -18.63 4.11 9.27
N LYS A 297 -19.05 2.90 8.89
CA LYS A 297 -20.07 2.16 9.64
C LYS A 297 -19.42 1.26 10.68
N ALA A 298 -19.51 1.65 11.94
CA ALA A 298 -19.12 0.81 13.05
C ALA A 298 -20.33 0.00 13.55
N SER A 299 -20.19 -1.32 13.57
CA SER A 299 -21.23 -2.24 14.07
C SER A 299 -20.87 -2.70 15.49
N GLY A 300 -21.88 -2.76 16.37
CA GLY A 300 -21.77 -3.45 17.66
C GLY A 300 -21.44 -2.61 18.90
N THR A 301 -21.36 -1.28 18.82
CA THR A 301 -21.22 -0.44 20.03
C THR A 301 -22.06 0.83 19.93
N PRO A 302 -22.56 1.39 21.05
CA PRO A 302 -23.13 2.74 21.07
C PRO A 302 -22.13 3.74 20.48
N TYR A 303 -22.62 4.71 19.70
CA TYR A 303 -21.81 5.70 18.95
C TYR A 303 -20.66 6.32 19.76
N PHE A 304 -20.91 6.66 21.04
CA PHE A 304 -19.91 7.23 21.95
C PHE A 304 -18.68 6.33 22.20
N SER A 305 -18.85 5.00 22.25
CA SER A 305 -17.74 4.07 22.49
C SER A 305 -16.81 3.95 21.29
N PHE A 306 -17.29 4.23 20.07
CA PHE A 306 -16.46 4.21 18.87
C PHE A 306 -15.50 5.41 18.83
N ILE A 307 -15.97 6.59 19.22
CA ILE A 307 -15.14 7.82 19.26
C ILE A 307 -13.93 7.61 20.17
N THR A 308 -14.14 7.06 21.37
CA THR A 308 -13.06 6.80 22.35
C THR A 308 -12.07 5.70 21.93
N GLN A 309 -12.41 4.88 20.94
CA GLN A 309 -11.62 3.71 20.53
C GLN A 309 -11.00 3.88 19.14
N ARG A 310 -11.23 5.02 18.49
CA ARG A 310 -10.72 5.34 17.16
C ARG A 310 -9.21 5.13 17.07
N ASP A 311 -8.46 5.59 18.08
CA ASP A 311 -6.99 5.50 18.10
C ASP A 311 -6.48 4.07 18.27
N SER A 312 -7.29 3.18 18.86
CA SER A 312 -6.93 1.76 19.01
C SER A 312 -7.05 0.98 17.69
N VAL A 313 -7.95 1.43 16.81
CA VAL A 313 -8.23 0.84 15.49
C VAL A 313 -7.37 1.50 14.41
N PHE A 314 -7.30 2.83 14.39
CA PHE A 314 -6.63 3.66 13.38
C PHE A 314 -5.37 4.32 13.95
N ARG A 315 -4.30 3.54 14.13
CA ARG A 315 -3.12 3.99 14.88
C ARG A 315 -2.35 5.14 14.24
N ALA A 316 -2.39 5.23 12.91
CA ALA A 316 -1.74 6.30 12.14
C ALA A 316 -2.73 7.33 11.58
N GLY A 317 -3.93 7.41 12.18
CA GLY A 317 -4.95 8.36 11.81
C GLY A 317 -5.91 7.88 10.72
N LEU A 318 -7.06 8.55 10.68
CA LEU A 318 -8.14 8.34 9.73
C LEU A 318 -8.57 9.69 9.16
N GLU A 319 -8.55 9.80 7.84
CA GLU A 319 -9.00 10.96 7.07
C GLU A 319 -10.21 10.58 6.22
N THR A 320 -11.28 11.38 6.28
CA THR A 320 -12.56 11.11 5.61
C THR A 320 -12.91 12.26 4.67
N GLY A 321 -13.66 11.98 3.61
CA GLY A 321 -14.04 13.00 2.63
C GLY A 321 -12.90 13.41 1.69
N VAL A 322 -11.83 12.60 1.60
CA VAL A 322 -10.78 12.82 0.59
C VAL A 322 -11.33 12.58 -0.81
N GLY A 323 -10.67 13.06 -1.86
CA GLY A 323 -11.11 12.77 -3.23
C GLY A 323 -11.04 11.27 -3.56
N THR A 324 -11.89 10.82 -4.50
CA THR A 324 -11.87 9.43 -5.00
C THR A 324 -10.64 9.17 -5.86
N ILE A 325 -10.14 7.94 -5.88
CA ILE A 325 -9.06 7.50 -6.77
C ILE A 325 -9.71 6.69 -7.89
N LYS A 326 -9.65 7.17 -9.13
CA LYS A 326 -10.38 6.53 -10.24
C LYS A 326 -9.74 5.18 -10.60
N LEU A 327 -10.53 4.08 -10.53
CA LEU A 327 -10.11 2.81 -11.12
C LEU A 327 -10.11 2.92 -12.66
N PRO A 328 -9.08 2.40 -13.36
CA PRO A 328 -9.06 2.38 -14.81
C PRO A 328 -10.22 1.53 -15.35
N ARG A 329 -10.94 2.06 -16.35
CA ARG A 329 -12.05 1.36 -17.03
C ARG A 329 -11.57 0.25 -17.96
N SER A 330 -10.39 0.42 -18.54
CA SER A 330 -9.70 -0.61 -19.30
C SER A 330 -8.23 -0.62 -18.89
N LEU A 331 -7.68 -1.82 -18.75
CA LEU A 331 -6.25 -2.00 -18.55
C LEU A 331 -5.67 -2.15 -19.95
N ASN A 332 -5.23 -1.05 -20.56
CA ASN A 332 -4.63 -1.03 -21.90
C ASN A 332 -3.24 -1.69 -21.88
N ILE A 333 -3.18 -2.97 -21.55
CA ILE A 333 -1.95 -3.74 -21.49
C ILE A 333 -1.62 -4.20 -22.91
N SER A 334 -0.75 -3.45 -23.57
CA SER A 334 -0.21 -3.86 -24.87
C SER A 334 0.71 -5.05 -24.68
N VAL A 335 0.28 -6.21 -25.16
CA VAL A 335 1.09 -7.44 -25.17
C VAL A 335 1.27 -7.87 -26.61
N SER A 336 2.51 -7.91 -27.08
CA SER A 336 2.85 -8.39 -28.44
C SER A 336 2.86 -9.91 -28.50
N GLU A 337 2.32 -10.50 -29.58
CA GLU A 337 2.33 -11.96 -29.81
C GLU A 337 3.67 -12.50 -30.36
N ASN A 338 4.72 -11.69 -30.38
CA ASN A 338 6.01 -12.11 -30.93
C ASN A 338 6.62 -13.29 -30.10
N PRO A 339 7.01 -14.42 -30.72
CA PRO A 339 7.57 -15.59 -30.00
C PRO A 339 8.89 -15.33 -29.25
N ASP A 340 9.64 -14.27 -29.61
CA ASP A 340 10.82 -13.81 -28.87
C ASP A 340 10.49 -12.78 -27.78
N SER A 341 9.20 -12.50 -27.55
CA SER A 341 8.79 -11.52 -26.56
C SER A 341 8.95 -12.03 -25.13
N LEU A 342 9.13 -11.09 -24.22
CA LEU A 342 9.01 -11.28 -22.77
C LEU A 342 7.53 -11.52 -22.37
N HIS A 343 6.71 -12.07 -23.27
CA HIS A 343 5.28 -12.28 -23.09
C HIS A 343 4.86 -13.72 -23.37
N TYR A 344 3.98 -14.25 -22.54
CA TYR A 344 3.43 -15.60 -22.63
C TYR A 344 1.92 -15.53 -22.71
N LEU A 345 1.34 -15.92 -23.84
CA LEU A 345 -0.07 -15.72 -24.11
C LEU A 345 -0.87 -17.02 -24.00
N PHE A 346 -2.01 -16.92 -23.31
CA PHE A 346 -2.95 -18.01 -23.13
C PHE A 346 -4.36 -17.55 -23.53
N SER A 347 -5.00 -18.29 -24.43
CA SER A 347 -6.40 -18.06 -24.82
C SER A 347 -7.39 -19.00 -24.13
N GLU A 348 -6.89 -19.93 -23.33
CA GLU A 348 -7.63 -21.03 -22.71
C GLU A 348 -7.39 -21.06 -21.21
N GLU A 349 -8.26 -21.75 -20.47
CA GLU A 349 -8.07 -21.99 -19.05
C GLU A 349 -6.75 -22.74 -18.81
N THR A 350 -5.88 -22.16 -17.99
CA THR A 350 -4.48 -22.60 -17.85
C THR A 350 -4.05 -22.59 -16.39
N TRP A 351 -3.39 -23.67 -15.95
CA TRP A 351 -2.79 -23.82 -14.63
C TRP A 351 -1.31 -23.52 -14.70
N ILE A 352 -0.88 -22.46 -14.03
CA ILE A 352 0.50 -22.00 -13.95
C ILE A 352 1.04 -22.32 -12.55
N THR A 353 2.18 -22.99 -12.51
CA THR A 353 2.92 -23.30 -11.28
C THR A 353 4.32 -22.71 -11.39
N PHE A 354 4.68 -21.86 -10.42
CA PHE A 354 6.01 -21.26 -10.32
C PHE A 354 6.93 -22.12 -9.45
N HIS A 355 8.18 -22.26 -9.85
CA HIS A 355 9.16 -23.12 -9.19
C HIS A 355 10.33 -22.31 -8.64
N SER A 356 10.90 -22.76 -7.52
CA SER A 356 12.07 -22.12 -6.90
C SER A 356 13.33 -22.18 -7.77
N SER A 357 13.35 -23.01 -8.82
CA SER A 357 14.41 -23.08 -9.83
C SER A 357 14.49 -21.83 -10.72
N GLY A 358 13.48 -20.95 -10.71
CA GLY A 358 13.37 -19.86 -11.69
C GLY A 358 12.65 -20.27 -12.96
N GLU A 359 11.94 -21.39 -12.93
CA GLU A 359 11.08 -21.88 -14.01
C GLU A 359 9.61 -21.68 -13.63
N PHE A 360 8.75 -21.50 -14.63
CA PHE A 360 7.32 -21.73 -14.48
C PHE A 360 6.86 -22.83 -15.43
N SER A 361 5.94 -23.65 -14.97
CA SER A 361 5.26 -24.67 -15.78
C SER A 361 3.80 -24.32 -15.95
N TRP A 362 3.23 -24.64 -17.10
CA TRP A 362 1.81 -24.48 -17.34
C TRP A 362 1.18 -25.75 -17.93
N LYS A 363 -0.10 -25.94 -17.62
CA LYS A 363 -0.96 -26.96 -18.21
C LYS A 363 -2.24 -26.31 -18.70
N LYS A 364 -2.55 -26.44 -19.99
CA LYS A 364 -3.83 -25.96 -20.53
C LYS A 364 -4.92 -26.99 -20.29
N LYS A 365 -6.16 -26.53 -20.20
CA LYS A 365 -7.33 -27.41 -20.10
C LYS A 365 -7.36 -28.38 -21.29
N GLY A 366 -7.48 -29.67 -20.99
CA GLY A 366 -7.52 -30.73 -22.01
C GLY A 366 -6.15 -31.19 -22.52
N GLU A 367 -5.05 -30.50 -22.19
CA GLU A 367 -3.70 -31.00 -22.49
C GLU A 367 -3.25 -32.02 -21.42
N PRO A 368 -2.66 -33.16 -21.81
CA PRO A 368 -2.25 -34.20 -20.86
C PRO A 368 -0.95 -33.82 -20.11
N SER A 369 -0.02 -33.17 -20.80
CA SER A 369 1.32 -32.85 -20.30
C SER A 369 1.48 -31.38 -19.93
N SER A 370 2.25 -31.10 -18.89
CA SER A 370 2.68 -29.74 -18.59
C SER A 370 3.86 -29.34 -19.48
N LYS A 371 3.90 -28.08 -19.88
CA LYS A 371 5.04 -27.44 -20.54
C LYS A 371 5.71 -26.51 -19.53
N SER A 372 6.97 -26.14 -19.74
CA SER A 372 7.68 -25.29 -18.80
C SER A 372 8.75 -24.43 -19.46
N ARG A 373 9.12 -23.33 -18.81
CA ARG A 373 10.12 -22.38 -19.31
C ARG A 373 10.77 -21.58 -18.19
N TYR A 374 12.05 -21.27 -18.36
CA TYR A 374 12.78 -20.38 -17.48
C TYR A 374 12.29 -18.94 -17.58
N ILE A 375 12.28 -18.28 -16.43
CA ILE A 375 11.98 -16.87 -16.26
C ILE A 375 13.31 -16.12 -16.48
N PRO A 376 13.40 -15.21 -17.47
CA PRO A 376 14.59 -14.39 -17.68
C PRO A 376 14.77 -13.38 -16.55
N LYS A 377 15.89 -12.63 -16.55
CA LYS A 377 16.14 -11.61 -15.52
C LYS A 377 15.29 -10.36 -15.73
N GLU A 378 14.98 -10.08 -16.98
CA GLU A 378 14.12 -8.99 -17.41
C GLU A 378 12.67 -9.26 -17.00
N PRO A 379 11.88 -8.22 -16.72
CA PRO A 379 10.46 -8.37 -16.42
C PRO A 379 9.69 -9.11 -17.53
N ILE A 380 8.90 -10.12 -17.16
CA ILE A 380 8.02 -10.84 -18.11
C ILE A 380 6.55 -10.62 -17.81
N THR A 381 5.72 -10.83 -18.82
CA THR A 381 4.26 -10.85 -18.70
C THR A 381 3.71 -12.23 -19.08
N ILE A 382 2.89 -12.81 -18.21
CA ILE A 382 2.09 -14.00 -18.50
C ILE A 382 0.63 -13.56 -18.61
N ALA A 383 0.05 -13.62 -19.80
CA ALA A 383 -1.22 -12.98 -20.10
C ALA A 383 -2.30 -13.94 -20.62
N GLY A 384 -3.51 -13.80 -20.08
CA GLY A 384 -4.73 -14.51 -20.46
C GLY A 384 -5.67 -13.62 -21.28
N PHE A 385 -5.90 -13.96 -22.56
CA PHE A 385 -6.79 -13.22 -23.45
C PHE A 385 -8.10 -13.95 -23.69
N LYS A 386 -9.06 -13.27 -24.34
CA LYS A 386 -10.38 -13.82 -24.67
C LYS A 386 -11.10 -14.36 -23.42
N LYS A 387 -10.94 -13.66 -22.29
CA LYS A 387 -11.50 -14.03 -20.99
C LYS A 387 -10.97 -15.36 -20.44
N ALA A 388 -9.74 -15.77 -20.81
CA ALA A 388 -9.08 -16.95 -20.29
C ALA A 388 -9.00 -16.92 -18.76
N LYS A 389 -9.10 -18.09 -18.12
CA LYS A 389 -8.94 -18.22 -16.67
C LYS A 389 -7.55 -18.72 -16.35
N LEU A 390 -6.82 -18.01 -15.50
CA LEU A 390 -5.47 -18.41 -15.10
C LEU A 390 -5.46 -18.85 -13.66
N HIS A 391 -4.98 -20.07 -13.41
CA HIS A 391 -4.80 -20.61 -12.07
C HIS A 391 -3.34 -20.48 -11.63
N LEU A 392 -3.08 -19.96 -10.44
CA LEU A 392 -1.73 -19.63 -9.97
C LEU A 392 -1.40 -20.33 -8.64
N ARG A 393 -0.16 -20.81 -8.53
CA ARG A 393 0.46 -21.28 -7.28
C ARG A 393 1.99 -21.35 -7.41
N GLY A 394 2.71 -21.39 -6.28
CA GLY A 394 4.12 -21.77 -6.24
C GLY A 394 5.08 -20.71 -5.70
N ILE A 395 6.32 -20.78 -6.13
CA ILE A 395 7.43 -19.94 -5.64
C ILE A 395 7.94 -19.06 -6.78
N ILE A 396 7.82 -17.75 -6.60
CA ILE A 396 8.23 -16.71 -7.54
C ILE A 396 9.73 -16.47 -7.42
N SER A 397 10.43 -16.51 -8.56
CA SER A 397 11.85 -16.21 -8.67
C SER A 397 12.06 -15.36 -9.92
N GLY A 398 12.18 -14.04 -9.74
CA GLY A 398 12.25 -13.05 -10.81
C GLY A 398 11.15 -11.99 -10.75
N LYS A 399 11.05 -11.19 -11.81
CA LYS A 399 10.12 -10.06 -11.95
C LYS A 399 9.06 -10.40 -12.98
N MET A 400 7.79 -10.45 -12.59
CA MET A 400 6.74 -10.78 -13.53
C MET A 400 5.39 -10.13 -13.23
N MET A 401 4.61 -9.96 -14.30
CA MET A 401 3.19 -9.71 -14.24
C MET A 401 2.44 -10.95 -14.72
N VAL A 402 1.39 -11.35 -13.99
CA VAL A 402 0.36 -12.24 -14.49
C VAL A 402 -0.90 -11.43 -14.75
N TYR A 403 -1.34 -11.39 -15.99
CA TYR A 403 -2.50 -10.64 -16.43
C TYR A 403 -3.60 -11.57 -16.95
N SER A 404 -4.87 -11.23 -16.73
CA SER A 404 -5.97 -11.83 -17.48
C SER A 404 -7.12 -10.85 -17.73
N SER A 405 -7.65 -10.88 -18.95
CA SER A 405 -8.96 -10.31 -19.32
C SER A 405 -10.16 -11.10 -18.71
N GLY A 406 -9.86 -12.29 -18.15
CA GLY A 406 -10.81 -13.15 -17.46
C GLY A 406 -10.58 -13.15 -15.95
N ASP A 407 -10.93 -14.25 -15.29
CA ASP A 407 -10.67 -14.43 -13.86
C ASP A 407 -9.24 -14.95 -13.63
N ILE A 408 -8.64 -14.57 -12.51
CA ILE A 408 -7.44 -15.23 -11.99
C ILE A 408 -7.83 -15.99 -10.72
N ILE A 409 -7.41 -17.25 -10.63
CA ILE A 409 -7.72 -18.15 -9.51
C ILE A 409 -6.43 -18.48 -8.78
N ILE A 410 -6.42 -18.27 -7.46
CA ILE A 410 -5.29 -18.60 -6.60
C ILE A 410 -5.53 -20.01 -6.03
N ASP A 411 -4.83 -20.99 -6.57
CA ASP A 411 -4.96 -22.41 -6.21
C ASP A 411 -4.10 -22.79 -5.00
N GLY A 412 -3.15 -21.96 -4.62
CA GLY A 412 -2.28 -22.18 -3.47
C GLY A 412 -1.44 -20.95 -3.16
N SER A 413 -0.52 -21.09 -2.20
CA SER A 413 0.37 -20.00 -1.82
C SER A 413 1.21 -19.54 -3.01
N LEU A 414 1.50 -18.23 -3.03
CA LEU A 414 2.40 -17.56 -3.95
C LEU A 414 3.45 -16.87 -3.10
N THR A 415 4.69 -17.35 -3.11
CA THR A 415 5.74 -16.83 -2.21
C THR A 415 6.97 -16.45 -3.00
N TYR A 416 7.67 -15.40 -2.58
CA TYR A 416 8.99 -15.07 -3.13
C TYR A 416 10.02 -16.10 -2.70
N LYS A 417 10.91 -16.48 -3.63
CA LYS A 417 12.03 -17.39 -3.36
C LYS A 417 12.91 -16.84 -2.26
N LYS A 418 13.19 -15.54 -2.30
CA LYS A 418 13.85 -14.82 -1.20
C LYS A 418 12.83 -13.94 -0.50
N ASN A 419 12.56 -14.23 0.77
CA ASN A 419 11.64 -13.44 1.57
C ASN A 419 12.24 -12.03 1.81
N PRO A 420 11.65 -10.95 1.26
CA PRO A 420 12.17 -9.59 1.38
C PRO A 420 12.14 -9.07 2.83
N MET A 421 11.29 -9.61 3.69
CA MET A 421 11.28 -9.25 5.13
C MET A 421 12.54 -9.72 5.86
N LEU A 422 13.23 -10.72 5.32
CA LEU A 422 14.43 -11.32 5.91
C LEU A 422 15.69 -11.00 5.09
N SER A 423 15.54 -10.43 3.90
CA SER A 423 16.64 -10.19 2.96
C SER A 423 16.34 -8.98 2.09
N SER A 424 17.13 -7.91 2.25
CA SER A 424 17.09 -6.72 1.40
C SER A 424 17.47 -7.01 -0.05
N TYR A 425 18.09 -8.16 -0.34
CA TYR A 425 18.53 -8.57 -1.68
C TYR A 425 17.47 -9.38 -2.46
N SER A 426 16.21 -9.38 -2.02
CA SER A 426 15.14 -9.97 -2.83
C SER A 426 14.87 -9.08 -4.03
N GLU A 427 15.07 -9.63 -5.23
CA GLU A 427 14.73 -8.99 -6.51
C GLU A 427 13.42 -9.52 -7.09
N ASP A 428 12.70 -10.35 -6.32
CA ASP A 428 11.47 -10.98 -6.75
C ASP A 428 10.30 -9.99 -6.65
N TYR A 429 9.56 -9.83 -7.75
CA TYR A 429 8.35 -9.01 -7.84
C TYR A 429 7.27 -9.77 -8.60
N LEU A 430 6.05 -9.71 -8.07
CA LEU A 430 4.86 -10.30 -8.69
C LEU A 430 3.76 -9.24 -8.72
N GLY A 431 3.27 -8.93 -9.92
CA GLY A 431 1.99 -8.27 -10.13
C GLY A 431 0.97 -9.28 -10.63
N VAL A 432 -0.22 -9.34 -10.04
CA VAL A 432 -1.34 -10.15 -10.51
C VAL A 432 -2.48 -9.23 -10.85
N VAL A 433 -2.90 -9.21 -12.11
CA VAL A 433 -3.82 -8.21 -12.65
C VAL A 433 -4.97 -8.91 -13.38
N SER A 434 -6.20 -8.67 -12.95
CA SER A 434 -7.40 -9.26 -13.53
C SER A 434 -8.38 -8.14 -13.91
N GLU A 435 -8.87 -8.13 -15.15
CA GLU A 435 -10.00 -7.27 -15.56
C GLU A 435 -11.35 -7.74 -14.95
N LYS A 436 -11.35 -8.88 -14.26
CA LYS A 436 -12.51 -9.39 -13.52
C LYS A 436 -12.15 -9.65 -12.07
N ASP A 437 -12.31 -10.90 -11.64
CA ASP A 437 -12.11 -11.31 -10.28
C ASP A 437 -10.70 -11.86 -10.09
N ILE A 438 -10.14 -11.64 -8.89
CA ILE A 438 -9.12 -12.50 -8.31
C ILE A 438 -9.81 -13.36 -7.24
N ILE A 439 -9.76 -14.67 -7.42
CA ILE A 439 -10.52 -15.63 -6.63
C ILE A 439 -9.57 -16.57 -5.91
N VAL A 440 -9.54 -16.55 -4.58
CA VAL A 440 -8.91 -17.63 -3.81
C VAL A 440 -9.77 -18.88 -3.92
N ALA A 441 -9.17 -19.99 -4.36
CA ALA A 441 -9.89 -21.23 -4.60
C ALA A 441 -10.47 -21.84 -3.30
N GLU A 442 -11.40 -22.78 -3.47
CA GLU A 442 -12.08 -23.43 -2.35
C GLU A 442 -11.12 -24.27 -1.47
N PRO A 443 -11.50 -24.60 -0.22
CA PRO A 443 -10.65 -25.36 0.71
C PRO A 443 -10.14 -26.70 0.16
N LYS A 444 -10.90 -27.36 -0.71
CA LYS A 444 -10.48 -28.61 -1.38
C LYS A 444 -9.21 -28.43 -2.25
N ILE A 445 -8.95 -27.22 -2.73
CA ILE A 445 -7.84 -26.90 -3.62
C ILE A 445 -6.67 -26.27 -2.84
N THR A 446 -6.96 -25.24 -2.05
CA THR A 446 -5.94 -24.48 -1.29
C THR A 446 -5.57 -25.13 0.04
N GLY A 447 -6.33 -26.14 0.48
CA GLY A 447 -6.22 -26.72 1.81
C GLY A 447 -6.99 -25.94 2.89
N PRO A 448 -7.07 -26.51 4.11
CA PRO A 448 -7.78 -25.89 5.24
C PRO A 448 -6.92 -24.89 6.03
N GLY A 449 -5.62 -24.82 5.77
CA GLY A 449 -4.66 -24.04 6.54
C GLY A 449 -4.45 -22.61 6.03
N ASP A 450 -3.42 -21.98 6.56
CA ASP A 450 -3.01 -20.62 6.19
C ASP A 450 -2.63 -20.52 4.71
N LEU A 451 -2.97 -19.39 4.08
CA LEU A 451 -2.60 -19.07 2.70
C LEU A 451 -1.66 -17.87 2.70
N ILE A 452 -0.52 -17.99 2.01
CA ILE A 452 0.50 -16.94 1.96
C ILE A 452 0.63 -16.43 0.53
N LEU A 453 0.42 -15.13 0.33
CA LEU A 453 0.49 -14.47 -0.96
C LEU A 453 1.50 -13.32 -0.90
N HIS A 454 2.52 -13.36 -1.74
CA HIS A 454 3.47 -12.28 -1.94
C HIS A 454 3.21 -11.64 -3.29
N GLY A 455 3.14 -10.31 -3.34
CA GLY A 455 2.88 -9.56 -4.58
C GLY A 455 1.82 -8.48 -4.44
N ALA A 456 1.62 -7.76 -5.54
CA ALA A 456 0.53 -6.82 -5.71
C ALA A 456 -0.60 -7.47 -6.51
N PHE A 457 -1.83 -7.35 -6.02
CA PHE A 457 -3.01 -7.98 -6.61
C PHE A 457 -4.02 -6.90 -7.01
N PHE A 458 -4.32 -6.79 -8.30
CA PHE A 458 -5.29 -5.87 -8.87
C PHE A 458 -6.46 -6.65 -9.46
N ALA A 459 -7.65 -6.53 -8.87
CA ALA A 459 -8.89 -7.11 -9.38
C ALA A 459 -9.85 -5.99 -9.78
N GLN A 460 -10.01 -5.74 -11.06
CA GLN A 460 -10.88 -4.65 -11.53
C GLN A 460 -12.32 -4.80 -11.04
N ASN A 461 -12.82 -6.04 -10.91
CA ASN A 461 -14.13 -6.32 -10.34
C ASN A 461 -14.05 -6.72 -8.86
N ARG A 462 -13.62 -7.94 -8.52
CA ARG A 462 -13.66 -8.43 -7.13
C ARG A 462 -12.46 -9.23 -6.69
N PHE A 463 -11.97 -8.95 -5.49
CA PHE A 463 -11.13 -9.88 -4.74
C PHE A 463 -12.01 -10.69 -3.77
N ARG A 464 -12.04 -12.02 -3.89
CA ARG A 464 -12.92 -12.86 -3.05
C ARG A 464 -12.38 -14.27 -2.80
N ILE A 465 -12.90 -14.91 -1.76
CA ILE A 465 -12.66 -16.32 -1.48
C ILE A 465 -13.86 -17.16 -1.90
N ARG A 466 -13.61 -18.22 -2.66
CA ARG A 466 -14.63 -19.20 -3.03
C ARG A 466 -14.92 -20.10 -1.81
N LYS A 467 -16.20 -20.25 -1.48
CA LYS A 467 -16.68 -21.05 -0.33
C LYS A 467 -15.92 -20.70 0.96
N PHE A 468 -16.10 -19.47 1.40
CA PHE A 468 -15.45 -18.93 2.60
C PHE A 468 -16.09 -19.43 3.91
N TRP A 469 -17.25 -20.09 3.86
CA TRP A 469 -17.78 -20.86 4.98
C TRP A 469 -17.16 -22.26 4.96
N HIS A 470 -16.38 -22.57 5.99
CA HIS A 470 -15.74 -23.88 6.17
C HIS A 470 -15.76 -24.26 7.66
N GLU A 471 -15.55 -25.53 7.99
CA GLU A 471 -15.65 -26.00 9.39
C GLU A 471 -14.43 -25.57 10.24
N ASN A 472 -13.27 -25.38 9.60
CA ASN A 472 -12.06 -24.87 10.23
C ASN A 472 -11.89 -23.37 9.93
N ASN A 473 -12.15 -22.53 10.93
CA ASN A 473 -12.31 -21.07 10.82
C ASN A 473 -11.18 -20.25 11.47
N ASN A 474 -10.01 -20.85 11.64
CA ASN A 474 -8.86 -20.18 12.30
C ASN A 474 -7.66 -19.98 11.38
N ALA A 475 -7.82 -20.20 10.07
CA ALA A 475 -6.76 -19.97 9.11
C ALA A 475 -6.55 -18.46 8.87
N LYS A 476 -5.38 -18.11 8.37
CA LYS A 476 -5.00 -16.73 8.04
C LYS A 476 -4.65 -16.60 6.58
N LEU A 477 -5.20 -15.58 5.95
CA LEU A 477 -4.76 -15.10 4.65
C LEU A 477 -3.67 -14.04 4.90
N ARG A 478 -2.41 -14.43 4.73
CA ARG A 478 -1.27 -13.51 4.89
C ARG A 478 -0.83 -12.99 3.53
N ILE A 479 -0.79 -11.68 3.40
CA ILE A 479 -0.42 -11.00 2.18
C ILE A 479 0.77 -10.11 2.49
N TYR A 480 1.86 -10.30 1.77
CA TYR A 480 3.00 -9.40 1.78
C TYR A 480 3.04 -8.65 0.44
N GLY A 481 2.62 -7.39 0.45
CA GLY A 481 2.40 -6.59 -0.76
C GLY A 481 1.12 -5.77 -0.68
N SER A 482 0.27 -5.84 -1.71
CA SER A 482 -0.91 -4.98 -1.84
C SER A 482 -2.14 -5.68 -2.44
N ILE A 483 -3.33 -5.23 -2.06
CA ILE A 483 -4.58 -5.56 -2.77
C ILE A 483 -5.25 -4.28 -3.25
N THR A 484 -5.66 -4.28 -4.51
CA THR A 484 -6.51 -3.29 -5.14
C THR A 484 -7.70 -4.02 -5.74
N ALA A 485 -8.92 -3.61 -5.40
CA ALA A 485 -10.10 -4.24 -5.93
C ALA A 485 -11.25 -3.27 -6.20
N GLY A 486 -12.02 -3.52 -7.27
CA GLY A 486 -13.31 -2.86 -7.49
C GLY A 486 -14.27 -3.09 -6.32
N SER A 487 -14.31 -4.30 -5.78
CA SER A 487 -15.02 -4.64 -4.55
C SER A 487 -14.39 -5.86 -3.88
N VAL A 488 -14.80 -6.12 -2.64
CA VAL A 488 -14.27 -7.24 -1.84
C VAL A 488 -15.37 -8.25 -1.49
N GLY A 489 -14.97 -9.51 -1.34
CA GLY A 489 -15.79 -10.58 -0.77
C GLY A 489 -15.41 -10.87 0.68
N ALA A 490 -16.26 -11.64 1.36
CA ALA A 490 -15.97 -12.11 2.71
C ALA A 490 -14.75 -13.03 2.69
N THR A 491 -13.86 -12.80 3.66
CA THR A 491 -12.72 -13.68 3.95
C THR A 491 -13.02 -14.60 5.12
N GLU A 492 -13.71 -14.06 6.12
CA GLU A 492 -14.20 -14.78 7.29
C GLU A 492 -15.52 -15.53 7.01
N PRO A 493 -15.76 -16.67 7.68
CA PRO A 493 -14.98 -17.16 8.82
C PRO A 493 -13.74 -17.97 8.45
N ARG A 494 -13.51 -18.30 7.18
CA ARG A 494 -12.35 -19.12 6.79
C ARG A 494 -11.00 -18.46 7.08
N TYR A 495 -10.83 -17.19 6.74
CA TYR A 495 -9.57 -16.47 6.89
C TYR A 495 -9.73 -15.15 7.63
N GLY A 496 -8.95 -14.96 8.71
CA GLY A 496 -8.60 -13.63 9.20
C GLY A 496 -7.52 -13.03 8.29
N THR A 497 -7.77 -11.85 7.72
CA THR A 497 -6.85 -11.25 6.72
C THR A 497 -5.73 -10.50 7.42
N ARG A 498 -4.50 -10.70 6.96
CA ARG A 498 -3.34 -9.92 7.41
C ARG A 498 -2.58 -9.43 6.21
N ILE A 499 -2.54 -8.13 6.02
CA ILE A 499 -1.78 -7.50 4.95
C ILE A 499 -0.63 -6.73 5.58
N GLN A 500 0.58 -7.13 5.20
CA GLN A 500 1.79 -6.38 5.47
C GLN A 500 2.29 -5.79 4.17
N PHE A 501 2.42 -4.48 4.13
CA PHE A 501 2.86 -3.77 2.95
C PHE A 501 4.32 -4.05 2.64
N ASP A 502 4.61 -4.30 1.36
CA ASP A 502 5.98 -4.42 0.88
C ASP A 502 6.54 -3.02 0.60
N LYS A 503 7.38 -2.51 1.50
CA LYS A 503 7.94 -1.14 1.39
C LYS A 503 8.71 -0.90 0.10
N ARG A 504 9.24 -1.95 -0.55
CA ARG A 504 9.89 -1.82 -1.86
C ARG A 504 8.93 -1.26 -2.92
N LEU A 505 7.63 -1.43 -2.71
CA LEU A 505 6.58 -0.94 -3.60
C LEU A 505 6.47 0.58 -3.63
N GLU A 506 6.99 1.32 -2.64
CA GLU A 506 6.97 2.80 -2.62
C GLU A 506 7.91 3.41 -3.66
N GLN A 507 8.96 2.68 -4.04
CA GLN A 507 9.97 3.13 -5.00
C GLN A 507 9.78 2.51 -6.38
N LYS A 508 9.22 1.30 -6.45
CA LYS A 508 9.03 0.56 -7.68
C LYS A 508 7.71 -0.19 -7.66
N ARG A 509 6.93 -0.08 -8.71
CA ARG A 509 5.76 -0.95 -8.90
C ARG A 509 6.20 -2.32 -9.46
N PRO A 510 5.41 -3.39 -9.27
CA PRO A 510 5.63 -4.62 -10.01
C PRO A 510 5.51 -4.34 -11.51
N PRO A 511 6.12 -5.17 -12.38
CA PRO A 511 6.14 -4.93 -13.81
C PRO A 511 4.75 -4.63 -14.37
N TYR A 512 4.61 -3.51 -15.07
CA TYR A 512 3.38 -3.05 -15.74
C TYR A 512 2.15 -2.93 -14.83
N PHE A 513 2.32 -2.91 -13.50
CA PHE A 513 1.19 -2.83 -12.57
C PHE A 513 0.45 -1.49 -12.70
N PRO A 514 -0.89 -1.45 -12.58
CA PRO A 514 -1.65 -0.22 -12.82
C PRO A 514 -1.27 0.94 -11.89
N MET A 515 -1.25 2.15 -12.45
CA MET A 515 -1.08 3.41 -11.71
C MET A 515 -2.41 4.08 -11.40
N THR A 516 -2.43 4.92 -10.38
CA THR A 516 -3.61 5.73 -10.02
C THR A 516 -3.64 7.03 -10.81
N ASP A 517 -4.63 7.87 -10.55
CA ASP A 517 -4.70 9.28 -10.97
C ASP A 517 -4.12 10.24 -9.91
N ARG A 518 -3.45 9.72 -8.88
CA ARG A 518 -2.91 10.52 -7.77
C ARG A 518 -1.42 10.74 -7.91
N TYR A 519 -0.99 11.95 -7.57
CA TYR A 519 0.40 12.34 -7.47
C TYR A 519 0.72 12.72 -6.03
N GLU A 520 1.94 12.42 -5.60
CA GLU A 520 2.48 12.85 -4.31
C GLU A 520 3.73 13.68 -4.54
N VAL A 521 3.89 14.73 -3.73
CA VAL A 521 5.14 15.49 -3.69
C VAL A 521 6.23 14.55 -3.20
N ASP A 522 7.27 14.39 -4.03
CA ASP A 522 8.47 13.64 -3.70
C ASP A 522 9.51 14.57 -3.09
N VAL A 523 9.77 15.70 -3.75
CA VAL A 523 10.71 16.74 -3.31
C VAL A 523 10.13 18.11 -3.62
N TRP A 524 10.25 19.05 -2.68
CA TRP A 524 9.95 20.47 -2.89
C TRP A 524 11.04 21.30 -2.20
N ASP A 525 11.63 22.27 -2.91
CA ASP A 525 12.64 23.16 -2.32
C ASP A 525 12.09 24.07 -1.21
N GLU A 526 10.77 24.34 -1.23
CA GLU A 526 10.06 25.24 -0.31
C GLU A 526 10.67 26.65 -0.17
N LEU A 527 11.48 27.06 -1.15
CA LEU A 527 12.21 28.32 -1.17
C LEU A 527 11.92 29.07 -2.47
N TRP A 528 11.58 30.35 -2.33
CA TRP A 528 11.50 31.30 -3.43
C TRP A 528 12.89 31.80 -3.79
N HIS A 529 13.33 31.49 -5.00
CA HIS A 529 14.54 32.00 -5.62
C HIS A 529 14.22 33.22 -6.49
N THR A 530 14.85 34.36 -6.22
CA THR A 530 14.65 35.57 -7.04
C THR A 530 15.29 35.39 -8.42
N ASN A 531 14.48 35.47 -9.49
CA ASN A 531 15.01 35.56 -10.85
C ASN A 531 15.42 37.00 -11.10
N ILE A 532 16.73 37.26 -11.03
CA ILE A 532 17.28 38.49 -11.60
C ILE A 532 17.42 38.19 -13.09
N ASP A 533 16.43 38.58 -13.89
CA ASP A 533 16.57 38.61 -15.33
C ASP A 533 17.82 39.45 -15.64
N LYS A 534 18.85 38.81 -16.20
CA LYS A 534 20.10 39.46 -16.61
C LYS A 534 19.89 40.31 -17.85
#